data_AF-A0A1I5DYV7-F1
#
_entry.id   AF-A0A1I5DYV7-F1
#
_cell.length_a   1.000
_cell.length_b   1.000
_cell.length_c   1.000
_cell.angle_alpha   90.00
_cell.angle_beta   90.00
_cell.angle_gamma   90.00
#
_symmetry.space_group_name_H-M   'P 1'
#
loop_
_entity.id
_entity.type
_entity.pdbx_description
1 polymer ?
#
loop_
_entity_poly.entity_id
_entity_poly.type
_entity_poly.pdbx_seq_one_letter_code
_entity_poly.pdbx_strand_id
1 'polypeptide(L)'
;MKSPKNIVCLQLDFNVDIESEHISNINIISINLEDFNKRFDTDFILNYSVDDYSFSPLEDDSNELLIWFLEGIPELLSFAYSPTMTSYEDLELYLSNRKKELKYAHSKEMFENFRKRYIDYAPLGFLEKPDYDYIKAKLTDLILDKQNQINDTI
;
A
#
# COMPACT_ATOMS: atom_id res chain seq x y z
N MET A 1 -0.87 21.55 -5.80
CA MET A 1 -0.94 20.07 -5.69
C MET A 1 -0.69 19.49 -7.07
N LYS A 2 0.15 18.45 -7.20
CA LYS A 2 0.27 17.70 -8.46
C LYS A 2 -0.98 16.83 -8.60
N SER A 3 -1.53 16.74 -9.80
CA SER A 3 -2.64 15.83 -10.09
C SER A 3 -2.20 14.37 -9.85
N PRO A 4 -3.06 13.52 -9.26
CA PRO A 4 -2.79 12.08 -9.12
C PRO A 4 -2.55 11.48 -10.51
N LYS A 5 -1.47 10.74 -10.71
CA LYS A 5 -1.05 10.29 -12.06
C LYS A 5 -1.64 8.96 -12.51
N ASN A 6 -2.01 8.11 -11.56
CA ASN A 6 -2.38 6.71 -11.75
C ASN A 6 -3.76 6.38 -11.16
N ILE A 7 -4.55 7.41 -10.84
CA ILE A 7 -5.93 7.28 -10.41
C ILE A 7 -6.79 8.20 -11.27
N VAL A 8 -7.79 7.62 -11.90
CA VAL A 8 -8.80 8.31 -12.69
C VAL A 8 -10.10 8.31 -11.90
N CYS A 9 -10.84 9.41 -11.94
CA CYS A 9 -12.18 9.46 -11.35
C CYS A 9 -13.17 9.80 -12.48
N LEU A 10 -13.78 8.76 -13.06
CA LEU A 10 -14.62 8.88 -14.25
C LEU A 10 -16.00 9.49 -13.94
N GLN A 11 -16.42 9.50 -12.68
CA GLN A 11 -17.73 9.97 -12.23
C GLN A 11 -17.80 11.48 -11.99
N LEU A 12 -16.68 12.19 -12.14
CA LEU A 12 -16.66 13.63 -11.92
C LEU A 12 -17.27 14.35 -13.11
N ASP A 13 -18.53 14.76 -12.94
CA ASP A 13 -19.10 15.84 -13.75
C ASP A 13 -18.22 17.09 -13.60
N PHE A 14 -18.03 17.81 -14.71
CA PHE A 14 -17.12 18.96 -14.83
C PHE A 14 -17.38 20.14 -13.86
N ASN A 15 -18.36 20.05 -12.94
CA ASN A 15 -18.78 21.11 -12.03
C ASN A 15 -19.07 20.65 -10.58
N VAL A 16 -18.66 19.44 -10.17
CA VAL A 16 -18.84 18.98 -8.78
C VAL A 16 -17.54 19.17 -8.01
N ASP A 17 -17.60 19.98 -6.95
CA ASP A 17 -16.49 20.08 -5.99
C ASP A 17 -16.37 18.76 -5.23
N ILE A 18 -15.20 18.13 -5.34
CA ILE A 18 -14.89 16.89 -4.65
C ILE A 18 -14.65 17.19 -3.17
N GLU A 19 -15.29 16.43 -2.28
CA GLU A 19 -15.06 16.57 -0.84
C GLU A 19 -13.58 16.27 -0.48
N SER A 20 -13.08 16.93 0.55
CA SER A 20 -11.66 16.82 0.95
C SER A 20 -11.22 15.40 1.28
N GLU A 21 -12.15 14.57 1.76
CA GLU A 21 -11.88 13.17 2.10
C GLU A 21 -11.56 12.34 0.85
N HIS A 22 -12.35 12.48 -0.22
CA HIS A 22 -12.06 11.83 -1.51
C HIS A 22 -10.69 12.25 -2.06
N ILE A 23 -10.36 13.55 -2.00
CA ILE A 23 -9.05 14.05 -2.43
C ILE A 23 -7.93 13.40 -1.61
N SER A 24 -8.12 13.29 -0.29
CA SER A 24 -7.16 12.63 0.60
C SER A 24 -6.98 11.15 0.26
N ASN A 25 -8.07 10.41 0.09
CA ASN A 25 -8.05 9.00 -0.33
C ASN A 25 -7.28 8.81 -1.64
N ILE A 26 -7.64 9.58 -2.67
CA ILE A 26 -6.98 9.54 -3.98
C ILE A 26 -5.48 9.84 -3.85
N ASN A 27 -5.09 10.84 -3.05
CA ASN A 27 -3.69 11.20 -2.87
C ASN A 27 -2.89 10.08 -2.19
N ILE A 28 -3.41 9.51 -1.10
CA ILE A 28 -2.76 8.42 -0.38
C ILE A 28 -2.61 7.20 -1.28
N ILE A 29 -3.68 6.79 -1.98
CA ILE A 29 -3.58 5.61 -2.85
C ILE A 29 -2.67 5.88 -4.05
N SER A 30 -2.70 7.08 -4.63
CA SER A 30 -1.93 7.40 -5.84
C SER A 30 -0.43 7.30 -5.61
N ILE A 31 0.08 7.87 -4.52
CA ILE A 31 1.52 7.83 -4.20
C ILE A 31 1.99 6.42 -3.82
N ASN A 32 1.17 5.63 -3.12
CA ASN A 32 1.51 4.26 -2.77
C ASN A 32 1.45 3.34 -4.00
N LEU A 33 0.50 3.56 -4.91
CA LEU A 33 0.45 2.86 -6.21
C LEU A 33 1.61 3.27 -7.11
N GLU A 34 2.07 4.52 -7.07
CA GLU A 34 3.23 4.98 -7.86
C GLU A 34 4.52 4.28 -7.40
N ASP A 35 4.70 4.13 -6.08
CA ASP A 35 5.81 3.38 -5.51
C ASP A 35 5.71 1.88 -5.83
N PHE A 36 4.51 1.30 -5.72
CA PHE A 36 4.26 -0.09 -6.09
C PHE A 36 4.60 -0.35 -7.56
N ASN A 37 4.11 0.50 -8.47
CA ASN A 37 4.39 0.41 -9.90
C ASN A 37 5.89 0.46 -10.21
N LYS A 38 6.63 1.37 -9.57
CA LYS A 38 8.10 1.45 -9.71
C LYS A 38 8.80 0.20 -9.22
N ARG A 39 8.36 -0.36 -8.09
CA ARG A 39 8.93 -1.58 -7.55
C ARG A 39 8.69 -2.72 -8.51
N PHE A 40 7.45 -2.92 -8.96
CA PHE A 40 7.04 -4.06 -9.77
C PHE A 40 7.31 -3.94 -11.26
N ASP A 41 7.74 -2.78 -11.74
CA ASP A 41 7.89 -2.46 -13.17
C ASP A 41 6.56 -2.60 -13.91
N THR A 42 5.52 -2.00 -13.33
CA THR A 42 4.15 -1.98 -13.82
C THR A 42 3.67 -0.55 -14.01
N ASP A 43 2.55 -0.38 -14.68
CA ASP A 43 1.93 0.92 -14.99
C ASP A 43 0.44 0.94 -14.63
N PHE A 44 0.04 0.17 -13.61
CA PHE A 44 -1.35 0.04 -13.20
C PHE A 44 -2.02 1.39 -12.94
N ILE A 45 -3.27 1.48 -13.41
CA ILE A 45 -4.15 2.62 -13.25
C ILE A 45 -5.44 2.14 -12.57
N LEU A 46 -5.90 2.89 -11.58
CA LEU A 46 -7.14 2.63 -10.86
C LEU A 46 -8.22 3.64 -11.24
N ASN A 47 -9.47 3.19 -11.27
CA ASN A 47 -10.63 4.06 -11.21
C ASN A 47 -11.03 4.27 -9.73
N TYR A 48 -11.41 5.48 -9.38
CA TYR A 48 -12.00 5.82 -8.08
C TYR A 48 -13.49 6.15 -8.22
N SER A 49 -14.33 5.43 -7.48
CA SER A 49 -15.77 5.70 -7.33
C SER A 49 -15.99 6.66 -6.16
N VAL A 50 -16.60 7.81 -6.42
CA VAL A 50 -16.98 8.80 -5.39
C VAL A 50 -18.16 8.28 -4.59
N ASP A 51 -19.12 7.61 -5.24
CA ASP A 51 -20.33 7.10 -4.60
C ASP A 51 -20.02 6.03 -3.54
N ASP A 52 -19.09 5.13 -3.87
CA ASP A 52 -18.79 3.95 -3.05
C ASP A 52 -17.46 4.06 -2.28
N TYR A 53 -16.74 5.17 -2.43
CA TYR A 53 -15.41 5.39 -1.83
C TYR A 53 -14.40 4.27 -2.18
N SER A 54 -14.55 3.66 -3.36
CA SER A 54 -13.85 2.44 -3.73
C SER A 54 -12.89 2.63 -4.91
N PHE A 55 -11.86 1.80 -4.94
CA PHE A 55 -10.89 1.74 -6.04
C PHE A 55 -11.07 0.43 -6.80
N SER A 56 -11.08 0.52 -8.12
CA SER A 56 -11.17 -0.64 -9.00
C SER A 56 -10.12 -0.58 -10.12
N PRO A 57 -9.69 -1.73 -10.68
CA PRO A 57 -8.85 -1.74 -11.87
C PRO A 57 -9.51 -0.96 -13.02
N LEU A 58 -8.72 -0.20 -13.78
CA LEU A 58 -9.22 0.41 -15.01
C LEU A 58 -9.16 -0.55 -16.21
N GLU A 59 -8.16 -1.44 -16.26
CA GLU A 59 -7.85 -2.25 -17.44
C GLU A 59 -7.91 -3.77 -17.20
N ASP A 60 -7.11 -4.30 -16.28
CA ASP A 60 -6.99 -5.75 -16.03
C ASP A 60 -7.41 -6.11 -14.61
N ASP A 61 -8.58 -6.71 -14.47
CA ASP A 61 -9.15 -7.16 -13.20
C ASP A 61 -8.67 -8.55 -12.75
N SER A 62 -7.85 -9.22 -13.57
CA SER A 62 -7.31 -10.56 -13.31
C SER A 62 -5.85 -10.54 -12.84
N ASN A 63 -5.18 -9.40 -12.89
CA ASN A 63 -3.78 -9.28 -12.52
C ASN A 63 -3.57 -9.47 -11.00
N GLU A 64 -2.86 -10.53 -10.61
CA GLU A 64 -2.64 -10.88 -9.20
C GLU A 64 -1.90 -9.78 -8.40
N LEU A 65 -0.96 -9.05 -9.02
CA LEU A 65 -0.24 -7.96 -8.33
C LEU A 65 -1.17 -6.77 -8.09
N LEU A 66 -2.05 -6.45 -9.04
CA LEU A 66 -3.02 -5.38 -8.88
C LEU A 66 -4.08 -5.74 -7.84
N ILE A 67 -4.59 -6.97 -7.87
CA ILE A 67 -5.50 -7.50 -6.85
C ILE A 67 -4.85 -7.39 -5.46
N TRP A 68 -3.61 -7.84 -5.32
CA TRP A 68 -2.87 -7.77 -4.05
C TRP A 68 -2.63 -6.32 -3.57
N PHE A 69 -2.49 -5.36 -4.49
CA PHE A 69 -2.47 -3.94 -4.13
C PHE A 69 -3.84 -3.47 -3.61
N LEU A 70 -4.92 -3.76 -4.35
CA LEU A 70 -6.29 -3.38 -4.03
C LEU A 70 -6.77 -3.95 -2.70
N GLU A 71 -6.47 -5.22 -2.40
CA GLU A 71 -6.79 -5.86 -1.11
C GLU A 71 -6.14 -5.14 0.08
N GLY A 72 -5.02 -4.45 -0.14
CA GLY A 72 -4.33 -3.67 0.89
C GLY A 72 -4.89 -2.26 1.13
N ILE A 73 -5.75 -1.75 0.24
CA ILE A 73 -6.28 -0.37 0.34
C ILE A 73 -7.10 -0.15 1.62
N PRO A 74 -8.03 -1.03 2.03
CA PRO A 74 -8.83 -0.81 3.23
C PRO A 74 -7.98 -0.67 4.49
N GLU A 75 -6.94 -1.50 4.66
CA GLU A 75 -6.01 -1.39 5.79
C GLU A 75 -5.20 -0.09 5.72
N LEU A 76 -4.71 0.28 4.53
CA LEU A 76 -3.92 1.50 4.33
C LEU A 76 -4.72 2.75 4.69
N LEU A 77 -5.97 2.86 4.22
CA LEU A 77 -6.84 3.98 4.55
C LEU A 77 -7.26 3.94 6.03
N SER A 78 -7.61 2.76 6.58
CA SER A 78 -7.91 2.64 8.00
C SER A 78 -6.75 3.08 8.88
N PHE A 79 -5.50 2.84 8.46
CA PHE A 79 -4.33 3.29 9.19
C PHE A 79 -4.15 4.81 9.07
N ALA A 80 -4.31 5.37 7.87
CA ALA A 80 -4.19 6.81 7.62
C ALA A 80 -5.21 7.66 8.39
N TYR A 81 -6.41 7.12 8.64
CA TYR A 81 -7.45 7.79 9.40
C TYR A 81 -7.52 7.38 10.87
N SER A 82 -6.58 6.56 11.35
CA SER A 82 -6.56 6.23 12.78
C SER A 82 -6.26 7.49 13.60
N PRO A 83 -7.08 7.84 14.61
CA PRO A 83 -6.82 8.98 15.48
C PRO A 83 -5.54 8.80 16.31
N THR A 84 -5.02 7.57 16.40
CA THR A 84 -3.80 7.20 17.10
C THR A 84 -2.73 6.66 16.15
N MET A 85 -2.75 7.04 14.87
CA MET A 85 -1.85 6.47 13.85
C MET A 85 -0.34 6.56 14.19
N THR A 86 0.06 7.53 15.02
CA THR A 86 1.44 7.71 15.48
C THR A 86 1.73 6.98 16.81
N SER A 87 0.74 6.25 17.35
CA SER A 87 0.88 5.47 18.58
C SER A 87 1.67 4.21 18.31
N TYR A 88 2.40 3.76 19.32
CA TYR A 88 3.15 2.51 19.23
C TYR A 88 2.21 1.33 18.89
N GLU A 89 0.99 1.34 19.42
CA GLU A 89 -0.02 0.31 19.19
C GLU A 89 -0.43 0.19 17.73
N ASP A 90 -0.70 1.31 17.05
CA ASP A 90 -1.12 1.30 15.64
C ASP A 90 0.04 0.95 14.70
N LEU A 91 1.25 1.46 14.99
CA LEU A 91 2.47 1.09 14.27
C LEU A 91 2.73 -0.42 14.37
N GLU A 92 2.61 -0.98 15.57
CA GLU A 92 2.78 -2.42 15.79
C GLU A 92 1.65 -3.25 15.19
N LEU A 93 0.41 -2.75 15.15
CA LEU A 93 -0.69 -3.43 14.49
C LEU A 93 -0.42 -3.59 13.00
N TYR A 94 0.03 -2.51 12.34
CA TYR A 94 0.44 -2.54 10.94
C TYR A 94 1.57 -3.55 10.69
N LEU A 95 2.63 -3.51 11.50
CA LEU A 95 3.76 -4.45 11.41
C LEU A 95 3.35 -5.91 11.65
N SER A 96 2.43 -6.14 12.60
CA SER A 96 1.88 -7.46 12.91
C SER A 96 1.12 -8.04 11.72
N ASN A 97 0.38 -7.23 10.97
CA ASN A 97 -0.31 -7.68 9.75
C ASN A 97 0.69 -8.09 8.66
N ARG A 98 1.75 -7.31 8.45
CA ARG A 98 2.83 -7.66 7.51
C ARG A 98 3.54 -8.96 7.92
N LYS A 99 3.74 -9.17 9.23
CA LYS A 99 4.27 -10.44 9.75
C LYS A 99 3.34 -11.63 9.51
N LYS A 100 2.02 -11.45 9.60
CA LYS A 100 1.05 -12.50 9.26
C LYS A 100 1.09 -12.80 7.76
N GLU A 101 1.09 -11.78 6.93
CA GLU A 101 1.19 -11.90 5.48
C GLU A 101 2.45 -12.67 5.05
N LEU A 102 3.61 -12.34 5.64
CA LEU A 102 4.87 -13.06 5.39
C LEU A 102 4.81 -14.55 5.75
N LYS A 103 4.00 -14.95 6.76
CA LYS A 103 3.84 -16.37 7.09
C LYS A 103 3.13 -17.15 5.98
N TYR A 104 2.32 -16.49 5.16
CA TYR A 104 1.63 -17.08 4.02
C TYR A 104 2.47 -17.10 2.73
N ALA A 105 3.65 -16.46 2.73
CA ALA A 105 4.60 -16.54 1.63
C ALA A 105 5.32 -17.90 1.62
N HIS A 106 4.65 -18.93 1.11
CA HIS A 106 5.10 -20.33 1.16
C HIS A 106 6.02 -20.73 0.00
N SER A 107 6.05 -19.96 -1.09
CA SER A 107 6.95 -20.18 -2.22
C SER A 107 8.05 -19.11 -2.27
N LYS A 108 9.15 -19.42 -2.96
CA LYS A 108 10.22 -18.45 -3.22
C LYS A 108 9.69 -17.20 -3.95
N GLU A 109 8.81 -17.41 -4.92
CA GLU A 109 8.19 -16.33 -5.69
C GLU A 109 7.33 -15.41 -4.81
N MET A 110 6.49 -15.98 -3.95
CA MET A 110 5.68 -15.20 -3.01
C MET A 110 6.56 -14.41 -2.04
N PHE A 111 7.64 -15.01 -1.55
CA PHE A 111 8.59 -14.31 -0.68
C PHE A 111 9.31 -13.17 -1.41
N GLU A 112 9.77 -13.38 -2.65
CA GLU A 112 10.41 -12.32 -3.43
C GLU A 112 9.43 -11.18 -3.74
N ASN A 113 8.16 -11.48 -4.04
CA ASN A 113 7.13 -10.46 -4.20
C ASN A 113 6.89 -9.68 -2.91
N PHE A 114 6.73 -10.36 -1.77
CA PHE A 114 6.62 -9.73 -0.46
C PHE A 114 7.81 -8.81 -0.17
N ARG A 115 9.03 -9.33 -0.36
CA ARG A 115 10.27 -8.58 -0.19
C ARG A 115 10.30 -7.36 -1.10
N LYS A 116 9.99 -7.52 -2.38
CA LYS A 116 9.99 -6.44 -3.38
C LYS A 116 9.02 -5.32 -3.00
N ARG A 117 7.84 -5.68 -2.49
CA ARG A 117 6.84 -4.73 -2.00
C ARG A 117 7.30 -3.98 -0.75
N TYR A 118 7.85 -4.68 0.24
CA TYR A 118 7.99 -4.13 1.59
C TYR A 118 9.43 -3.81 2.04
N ILE A 119 10.47 -4.22 1.30
CA ILE A 119 11.84 -3.84 1.62
C ILE A 119 12.00 -2.32 1.48
N ASP A 120 12.61 -1.67 2.47
CA ASP A 120 12.86 -0.21 2.41
C ASP A 120 11.57 0.64 2.29
N TYR A 121 10.40 0.07 2.62
CA TYR A 121 9.08 0.68 2.44
C TYR A 121 8.42 1.05 3.77
N ALA A 122 7.65 2.14 3.77
CA ALA A 122 6.59 2.44 4.72
C ALA A 122 5.43 3.14 3.98
N PRO A 123 4.19 3.07 4.50
CA PRO A 123 3.05 3.79 3.94
C PRO A 123 3.34 5.27 3.69
N LEU A 124 2.98 5.74 2.50
CA LEU A 124 3.24 7.12 2.06
C LEU A 124 2.01 8.00 2.24
N GLY A 125 2.22 9.29 2.50
CA GLY A 125 1.21 10.35 2.42
C GLY A 125 0.65 10.88 3.73
N PHE A 126 0.81 10.14 4.83
CA PHE A 126 0.18 10.49 6.10
C PHE A 126 1.07 10.28 7.33
N LEU A 127 2.15 9.49 7.23
CA LEU A 127 3.08 9.28 8.33
C LEU A 127 4.06 10.46 8.49
N GLU A 128 4.34 10.82 9.74
CA GLU A 128 5.46 11.68 10.05
C GLU A 128 6.79 10.93 9.90
N LYS A 129 7.88 11.68 9.74
CA LYS A 129 9.21 11.11 9.48
C LYS A 129 9.64 10.05 10.51
N PRO A 130 9.48 10.24 11.83
CA PRO A 130 9.89 9.23 12.81
C PRO A 130 9.16 7.89 12.64
N ASP A 131 7.85 7.93 12.41
CA ASP A 131 7.00 6.75 12.25
C ASP A 131 7.27 6.04 10.91
N TYR A 132 7.48 6.84 9.86
CA TYR A 132 7.92 6.36 8.56
C TYR A 132 9.24 5.60 8.66
N ASP A 133 10.26 6.21 9.29
CA ASP A 133 11.58 5.61 9.47
C ASP A 133 11.49 4.34 10.36
N TYR A 134 10.63 4.36 11.38
CA TYR A 134 10.38 3.21 12.25
C TYR A 134 9.79 2.01 11.51
N ILE A 135 8.66 2.19 10.81
CA ILE A 135 8.00 1.11 10.04
C ILE A 135 8.97 0.54 9.01
N LYS A 136 9.67 1.42 8.29
CA LYS A 136 10.62 1.05 7.25
C LYS A 136 11.75 0.17 7.78
N ALA A 137 12.32 0.53 8.93
CA ALA A 137 13.34 -0.27 9.58
C ALA A 137 12.79 -1.65 9.98
N LYS A 138 11.64 -1.68 10.66
CA LYS A 138 11.03 -2.94 11.15
C LYS A 138 10.60 -3.89 10.04
N LEU A 139 10.07 -3.38 8.93
CA LEU A 139 9.76 -4.21 7.77
C LEU A 139 11.01 -4.77 7.12
N THR A 140 12.06 -3.96 7.01
CA THR A 140 13.34 -4.40 6.46
C THR A 140 13.96 -5.50 7.32
N ASP A 141 13.99 -5.33 8.64
CA ASP A 141 14.47 -6.35 9.58
C ASP A 141 13.68 -7.67 9.43
N LEU A 142 12.34 -7.59 9.40
CA LEU A 142 11.47 -8.75 9.24
C LEU A 142 11.78 -9.56 7.97
N ILE A 143 12.06 -8.87 6.86
CA ILE A 143 12.39 -9.50 5.58
C ILE A 143 13.77 -10.16 5.62
N LEU A 144 14.77 -9.48 6.17
CA LEU A 144 16.14 -10.00 6.29
C LEU A 144 16.19 -11.22 7.21
N ASP A 145 15.45 -11.20 8.32
CA ASP A 145 15.32 -12.34 9.22
C ASP A 145 14.75 -13.58 8.51
N LYS A 146 13.69 -13.39 7.70
CA LYS A 146 13.11 -14.49 6.92
C LYS A 146 14.06 -15.00 5.84
N GLN A 147 14.80 -14.11 5.18
CA GLN A 147 15.79 -14.48 4.17
C GLN A 147 16.89 -15.37 4.77
N ASN A 148 17.39 -15.04 5.97
CA ASN A 148 18.40 -15.85 6.66
C ASN A 148 17.86 -17.24 7.00
N GLN A 149 16.63 -17.35 7.50
CA GLN A 149 16.00 -18.64 7.79
C GLN A 149 15.86 -19.53 6.55
N ILE A 150 15.56 -18.95 5.38
CA ILE A 150 15.48 -19.69 4.11
C ILE A 150 16.86 -20.20 3.70
N ASN A 151 17.90 -19.37 3.83
CA ASN A 151 19.27 -19.75 3.49
C ASN A 151 19.81 -20.87 4.39
N ASP A 152 19.43 -20.91 5.66
CA ASP A 152 19.84 -21.97 6.61
C ASP A 152 19.14 -23.32 6.36
N THR A 153 18.13 -23.37 5.47
CA THR A 153 17.35 -24.58 5.17
C THR A 153 17.81 -25.30 3.89
N ILE A 154 18.75 -24.72 3.12
CA ILE A 154 19.27 -25.25 1.85
C ILE A 154 20.71 -25.74 2.04
#